data_AF-A0A2G9TFU3-F1
#
_entry.id   AF-A0A2G9TFU3-F1
#
_cell.length_a   1.000
_cell.length_b   1.000
_cell.length_c   1.000
_cell.angle_alpha   90.00
_cell.angle_beta   90.00
_cell.angle_gamma   90.00
#
_symmetry.space_group_name_H-M   'P 1'
#
loop_
_entity.id
_entity.type
_entity.pdbx_description
1 polymer ?
#
loop_
_entity_poly.entity_id
_entity_poly.type
_entity_poly.pdbx_seq_one_letter_code
_entity_poly.pdbx_strand_id
1 'polypeptide(L)'
;VYYVDHNTRTTTWQRPTADMIEAHEQWQSGRDQAMHQWEQRFLLQANSLTASDDPLGPLPDGWEKREDPKTRRVYFVNHVNRTTQWEDPRTQGVSDQPLPDGWEMRFTEQGVPFFIDHSTKTTTYNDPRTGKPVGPMGVFGVSMSYERTFRWKIAQFRYLCLSNSVPNHVKITVSRTNVFEDSYQEIMRKNAVDLRRRLYIQFRGEEGLDYGGVAREWFFLLSHEVLNPMYCLFMYAGNSNYSLQINPASFVNPDHLKYFEYIGRFIAM
;
A
#
# COMPACT_ATOMS: atom_id res chain seq x y z
N VAL A 1 34.70 11.05 10.57
CA VAL A 1 34.45 11.14 12.02
C VAL A 1 33.06 10.57 12.26
N TYR A 2 32.87 9.69 13.25
CA TYR A 2 31.56 9.14 13.61
C TYR A 2 31.31 9.38 15.11
N TYR A 3 30.04 9.32 15.53
CA TYR A 3 29.60 9.56 16.89
C TYR A 3 29.00 8.28 17.47
N VAL A 4 29.24 8.03 18.76
CA VAL A 4 28.73 6.87 19.50
C VAL A 4 28.01 7.36 20.75
N ASP A 5 26.77 6.92 20.93
CA ASP A 5 26.08 7.04 22.20
C ASP A 5 26.34 5.78 23.03
N HIS A 6 27.01 5.93 24.18
CA HIS A 6 27.35 4.81 25.06
C HIS A 6 26.16 4.27 25.86
N ASN A 7 25.08 5.05 26.02
CA ASN A 7 23.89 4.63 26.75
C ASN A 7 23.03 3.70 25.90
N THR A 8 22.76 4.10 24.66
CA THR A 8 21.94 3.35 23.71
C THR A 8 22.75 2.42 22.80
N ARG A 9 24.08 2.52 22.84
CA ARG A 9 25.03 1.83 21.93
C ARG A 9 24.74 2.11 20.46
N THR A 10 24.12 3.25 20.16
CA THR A 10 23.85 3.68 18.79
C THR A 10 25.04 4.43 18.21
N THR A 11 25.17 4.37 16.90
CA THR A 11 26.22 5.10 16.17
C THR A 11 25.61 5.88 15.02
N THR A 12 26.20 7.02 14.71
CA THR A 12 25.73 7.89 13.63
C THR A 12 26.88 8.68 13.01
N TRP A 13 26.73 9.03 11.75
CA TRP A 13 27.73 9.78 11.00
C TRP A 13 27.57 11.30 11.12
N GLN A 14 26.40 11.76 11.56
CA GLN A 14 26.10 13.17 11.79
C GLN A 14 26.24 13.50 13.28
N ARG A 15 26.72 14.71 13.61
CA ARG A 15 26.75 15.17 15.00
C ARG A 15 25.33 15.14 15.57
N PRO A 16 25.06 14.42 16.67
CA PRO A 16 23.73 14.37 17.26
C PRO A 16 23.25 15.78 17.66
N THR A 17 22.08 16.17 17.15
CA THR A 17 21.35 17.38 17.54
C THR A 17 20.15 16.99 18.40
N ALA A 18 19.58 17.95 19.15
CA ALA A 18 18.37 17.71 19.94
C ALA A 18 17.23 17.18 19.06
N ASP A 19 17.00 17.81 17.91
CA ASP A 19 15.98 17.41 16.93
C ASP A 19 16.18 15.96 16.43
N MET A 20 17.44 15.54 16.22
CA MET A 20 17.75 14.20 15.76
C MET A 20 17.49 13.14 16.84
N ILE A 21 17.76 13.48 18.10
CA ILE A 21 17.49 12.62 19.25
C ILE A 21 15.97 12.50 19.44
N GLU A 22 15.24 13.62 19.39
CA GLU A 22 13.78 13.63 19.48
C GLU A 22 13.13 12.80 18.35
N ALA A 23 13.59 12.98 17.11
CA ALA A 23 13.11 12.19 15.97
C ALA A 23 13.37 10.69 16.15
N HIS A 24 14.50 10.33 16.75
CA HIS A 24 14.85 8.93 17.05
C HIS A 24 13.94 8.34 18.13
N GLU A 25 13.66 9.07 19.21
CA GLU A 25 12.74 8.65 20.27
C GLU A 25 11.31 8.47 19.74
N GLN A 26 10.83 9.41 18.93
CA GLN A 26 9.52 9.30 18.27
C GLN A 26 9.44 8.06 17.37
N TRP A 27 10.47 7.82 16.55
CA TRP A 27 10.58 6.63 15.69
C TRP A 27 10.59 5.32 16.50
N GLN A 28 11.29 5.28 17.64
CA GLN A 28 11.29 4.10 18.52
C GLN A 28 9.91 3.83 19.11
N SER A 29 9.23 4.86 19.62
CA SER A 29 7.93 4.72 20.29
C SER A 29 6.79 4.28 19.35
N GLY A 30 6.86 4.64 18.07
CA GLY A 30 5.83 4.31 17.07
C GLY A 30 5.84 2.85 16.62
N ARG A 31 6.90 2.08 16.92
CA ARG A 31 7.11 0.72 16.38
C ARG A 31 6.02 -0.26 16.79
N ASP A 32 5.65 -0.31 18.06
CA ASP A 32 4.68 -1.28 18.56
C ASP A 32 3.26 -0.98 18.07
N GLN A 33 2.88 0.29 18.01
CA GLN A 33 1.59 0.72 17.48
C GLN A 33 1.49 0.39 15.97
N ALA A 34 2.57 0.61 15.23
CA ALA A 34 2.65 0.29 13.80
C ALA A 34 2.52 -1.22 13.54
N MET A 35 3.10 -2.07 14.39
CA MET A 35 2.95 -3.54 14.30
C MET A 35 1.49 -3.98 14.38
N HIS A 36 0.76 -3.52 15.40
CA HIS A 36 -0.64 -3.89 15.60
C HIS A 36 -1.53 -3.45 14.43
N GLN A 37 -1.31 -2.26 13.88
CA GLN A 37 -2.03 -1.78 12.71
C GLN A 37 -1.68 -2.56 11.44
N TRP A 38 -0.42 -2.96 11.29
CA TRP A 38 0.06 -3.71 10.12
C TRP A 38 -0.52 -5.11 10.06
N GLU A 39 -0.62 -5.84 11.17
CA GLU A 39 -1.23 -7.17 11.21
C GLU A 39 -2.69 -7.14 10.74
N GLN A 40 -3.45 -6.10 11.10
CA GLN A 40 -4.84 -5.94 10.70
C GLN A 40 -5.02 -5.76 9.17
N ARG A 41 -4.03 -5.19 8.48
CA ARG A 41 -4.10 -4.96 7.01
C ARG A 41 -4.20 -6.27 6.23
N PHE A 42 -3.53 -7.33 6.69
CA PHE A 42 -3.55 -8.63 5.99
C PHE A 42 -4.87 -9.39 6.20
N LEU A 43 -5.49 -9.25 7.38
CA LEU A 43 -6.78 -9.86 7.67
C LEU A 43 -7.90 -9.28 6.79
N LEU A 44 -7.86 -7.98 6.50
CA LEU A 44 -8.83 -7.30 5.63
C LEU A 44 -8.70 -7.70 4.14
N GLN A 45 -7.49 -8.01 3.68
CA GLN A 45 -7.25 -8.44 2.29
C GLN A 45 -7.78 -9.86 2.00
N ALA A 46 -7.93 -10.71 3.02
CA ALA A 46 -8.49 -12.05 2.88
C ALA A 46 -10.03 -12.05 2.72
N ASN A 47 -10.74 -11.11 3.35
CA ASN A 47 -12.20 -11.01 3.30
C ASN A 47 -12.76 -10.38 2.02
N SER A 48 -11.92 -9.80 1.16
CA SER A 48 -12.34 -9.11 -0.08
C SER A 48 -12.53 -10.05 -1.28
N LEU A 49 -12.41 -11.37 -1.08
CA LEU A 49 -12.61 -12.42 -2.08
C LEU A 49 -14.04 -12.98 -2.11
N THR A 50 -14.92 -12.58 -1.20
CA THR A 50 -16.32 -13.05 -1.11
C THR A 50 -17.32 -11.92 -1.41
N ALA A 51 -17.15 -11.22 -2.54
CA ALA A 51 -18.15 -10.25 -2.99
C ALA A 51 -19.26 -10.97 -3.78
N SER A 52 -20.51 -10.72 -3.38
CA SER A 52 -21.75 -11.27 -3.90
C SER A 52 -22.03 -10.93 -5.37
N ASP A 53 -22.91 -11.72 -5.98
CA ASP A 53 -23.33 -11.79 -7.40
C ASP A 53 -24.09 -10.55 -7.94
N ASP A 54 -23.86 -9.35 -7.38
CA ASP A 54 -24.41 -8.10 -7.92
C ASP A 54 -23.45 -7.53 -8.99
N PRO A 55 -23.86 -7.37 -10.26
CA PRO A 55 -23.04 -6.79 -11.32
C PRO A 55 -22.54 -5.36 -11.01
N LEU A 56 -23.18 -4.66 -10.06
CA LEU A 56 -22.80 -3.34 -9.56
C LEU A 56 -21.98 -3.38 -8.24
N GLY A 57 -21.56 -4.55 -7.76
CA GLY A 57 -20.80 -4.69 -6.51
C GLY A 57 -21.63 -4.38 -5.24
N PRO A 58 -21.00 -4.31 -4.05
CA PRO A 58 -21.71 -3.98 -2.82
C PRO A 58 -22.20 -2.51 -2.82
N LEU A 59 -23.29 -2.24 -2.09
CA LEU A 59 -23.73 -0.87 -1.84
C LEU A 59 -22.70 -0.12 -0.95
N PRO A 60 -22.60 1.22 -1.06
CA PRO A 60 -21.75 2.01 -0.17
C PRO A 60 -22.14 1.82 1.30
N ASP A 61 -21.20 2.01 2.22
CA ASP A 61 -21.44 1.83 3.65
C ASP A 61 -22.64 2.66 4.15
N GLY A 62 -23.52 2.01 4.91
CA GLY A 62 -24.76 2.62 5.42
C GLY A 62 -25.92 2.63 4.42
N TRP A 63 -25.77 2.09 3.21
CA TRP A 63 -26.86 1.95 2.25
C TRP A 63 -27.43 0.53 2.20
N GLU A 64 -28.75 0.42 2.09
CA GLU A 64 -29.47 -0.84 1.99
C GLU A 64 -30.42 -0.83 0.78
N LYS A 65 -30.37 -1.90 -0.03
CA LYS A 65 -31.33 -2.14 -1.12
C LYS A 65 -32.58 -2.79 -0.53
N ARG A 66 -33.73 -2.17 -0.75
CA ARG A 66 -35.04 -2.72 -0.38
C ARG A 66 -35.96 -2.80 -1.58
N GLU A 67 -36.97 -3.64 -1.48
CA GLU A 67 -38.03 -3.79 -2.47
C GLU A 67 -39.36 -3.42 -1.82
N ASP A 68 -40.12 -2.53 -2.46
CA ASP A 68 -41.45 -2.15 -1.99
C ASP A 68 -42.41 -3.36 -2.11
N PRO A 69 -43.01 -3.82 -0.99
CA PRO A 69 -43.91 -4.99 -1.00
C PRO A 69 -45.11 -4.86 -1.93
N LYS A 70 -45.55 -3.63 -2.24
CA LYS A 70 -46.75 -3.39 -3.06
C LYS A 70 -46.44 -3.30 -4.55
N THR A 71 -45.34 -2.65 -4.89
CA THR A 71 -44.99 -2.33 -6.29
C THR A 71 -43.87 -3.19 -6.85
N ARG A 72 -43.20 -3.99 -5.99
CA ARG A 72 -41.95 -4.70 -6.29
C ARG A 72 -40.84 -3.80 -6.83
N ARG A 73 -40.96 -2.49 -6.59
CA ARG A 73 -39.98 -1.50 -7.05
C ARG A 73 -38.85 -1.42 -6.04
N VAL A 74 -37.62 -1.47 -6.55
CA VAL A 74 -36.42 -1.32 -5.73
C VAL A 74 -36.25 0.14 -5.32
N TYR A 75 -35.91 0.35 -4.05
CA TYR A 75 -35.52 1.64 -3.49
C TYR A 75 -34.32 1.46 -2.55
N PHE A 76 -33.58 2.55 -2.33
CA PHE A 76 -32.34 2.55 -1.56
C PHE A 76 -32.52 3.38 -0.28
N VAL A 77 -32.09 2.82 0.85
CA VAL A 77 -32.19 3.44 2.17
C VAL A 77 -30.79 3.80 2.65
N ASN A 78 -30.58 5.05 3.03
CA ASN A 78 -29.36 5.50 3.69
C ASN A 78 -29.61 5.60 5.19
N HIS A 79 -28.94 4.74 5.97
CA HIS A 79 -29.05 4.67 7.43
C HIS A 79 -28.25 5.75 8.17
N VAL A 80 -27.31 6.41 7.49
CA VAL A 80 -26.47 7.47 8.08
C VAL A 80 -27.26 8.76 8.22
N ASN A 81 -28.02 9.14 7.19
CA ASN A 81 -28.83 10.37 7.17
C ASN A 81 -30.34 10.09 7.25
N ARG A 82 -30.75 8.81 7.33
CA ARG A 82 -32.14 8.34 7.40
C ARG A 82 -33.01 8.77 6.21
N THR A 83 -32.43 8.85 5.01
CA THR A 83 -33.17 9.17 3.79
C THR A 83 -33.42 7.93 2.94
N THR A 84 -34.46 7.98 2.11
CA THR A 84 -34.74 6.97 1.08
C THR A 84 -34.76 7.63 -0.30
N GLN A 85 -34.37 6.88 -1.32
CA GLN A 85 -34.39 7.35 -2.71
C GLN A 85 -34.64 6.19 -3.67
N TRP A 86 -35.06 6.52 -4.88
CA TRP A 86 -35.35 5.54 -5.92
C TRP A 86 -34.14 5.26 -6.80
N GLU A 87 -33.25 6.23 -6.93
CA GLU A 87 -32.02 6.16 -7.72
C GLU A 87 -30.92 5.46 -6.91
N ASP A 88 -30.16 4.60 -7.56
CA ASP A 88 -29.06 3.90 -6.89
C ASP A 88 -27.96 4.91 -6.48
N PRO A 89 -27.54 4.97 -5.21
CA PRO A 89 -26.47 5.88 -4.76
C PRO A 89 -25.16 5.68 -5.55
N ARG A 90 -24.95 4.48 -6.13
CA ARG A 90 -23.82 4.16 -7.01
C ARG A 90 -23.90 4.88 -8.37
N THR A 91 -25.01 5.53 -8.69
CA THR A 91 -25.22 6.24 -9.97
C THR A 91 -25.27 7.76 -9.84
N GLN A 92 -25.22 8.31 -8.62
CA GLN A 92 -25.44 9.74 -8.35
C GLN A 92 -24.20 10.65 -8.50
N GLY A 93 -23.20 10.26 -9.29
CA GLY A 93 -22.02 11.08 -9.59
C GLY A 93 -22.16 11.97 -10.84
N VAL A 94 -23.27 11.85 -11.56
CA VAL A 94 -23.51 12.56 -12.82
C VAL A 94 -23.99 13.98 -12.51
N SER A 95 -23.24 15.00 -12.94
CA SER A 95 -23.68 16.39 -12.83
C SER A 95 -24.86 16.69 -13.76
N ASP A 96 -25.78 17.58 -13.36
CA ASP A 96 -26.84 18.11 -14.23
C ASP A 96 -26.34 19.23 -15.18
N GLN A 97 -25.09 19.65 -15.05
CA GLN A 97 -24.51 20.65 -15.95
C GLN A 97 -24.32 20.09 -17.36
N PRO A 98 -24.45 20.90 -18.43
CA PRO A 98 -24.18 20.44 -19.79
C PRO A 98 -22.75 19.91 -19.92
N LEU A 99 -22.56 18.86 -20.72
CA LEU A 99 -21.24 18.29 -20.98
C LEU A 99 -20.37 19.30 -21.74
N PRO A 100 -19.04 19.31 -21.52
CA PRO A 100 -18.13 20.12 -22.34
C PRO A 100 -18.21 19.73 -23.81
N ASP A 101 -17.86 20.65 -24.71
CA ASP A 101 -17.86 20.40 -26.15
C ASP A 101 -17.00 19.18 -26.51
N GLY A 102 -17.54 18.30 -27.35
CA GLY A 102 -16.88 17.06 -27.75
C GLY A 102 -17.00 15.90 -26.75
N TRP A 103 -17.72 16.07 -25.64
CA TRP A 103 -18.02 14.98 -24.72
C TRP A 103 -19.44 14.42 -24.93
N GLU A 104 -19.56 13.10 -24.89
CA GLU A 104 -20.84 12.39 -24.98
C GLU A 104 -20.97 11.43 -23.80
N MET A 105 -22.12 11.43 -23.13
CA MET A 105 -22.43 10.44 -22.10
C MET A 105 -23.26 9.30 -22.71
N ARG A 106 -22.85 8.07 -22.44
CA ARG A 106 -23.58 6.85 -22.81
C ARG A 106 -23.73 5.93 -21.61
N PHE A 107 -24.52 4.89 -21.77
CA PHE A 107 -24.72 3.85 -20.77
C PHE A 107 -24.23 2.50 -21.31
N THR A 108 -23.58 1.73 -20.44
CA THR A 108 -23.27 0.33 -20.72
C THR A 108 -24.56 -0.51 -20.73
N GLU A 109 -24.49 -1.75 -21.22
CA GLU A 109 -25.63 -2.70 -21.18
C GLU A 109 -26.17 -2.93 -19.75
N GLN A 110 -25.34 -2.69 -18.73
CA GLN A 110 -25.69 -2.81 -17.31
C GLN A 110 -26.23 -1.49 -16.71
N GLY A 111 -26.52 -0.49 -17.54
CA GLY A 111 -27.05 0.81 -17.11
C GLY A 111 -26.04 1.73 -16.42
N VAL A 112 -24.74 1.40 -16.45
CA VAL A 112 -23.70 2.25 -15.86
C VAL A 112 -23.33 3.37 -16.83
N PRO A 113 -23.38 4.66 -16.42
CA PRO A 113 -22.96 5.77 -17.26
C PRO A 113 -21.45 5.73 -17.51
N PHE A 114 -21.03 6.11 -18.72
CA PHE A 114 -19.65 6.36 -19.10
C PHE A 114 -19.59 7.52 -20.09
N PHE A 115 -18.44 8.18 -20.19
CA PHE A 115 -18.24 9.37 -20.99
C PHE A 115 -17.25 9.08 -22.12
N ILE A 116 -17.54 9.61 -23.30
CA ILE A 116 -16.76 9.47 -24.52
C ILE A 116 -16.21 10.86 -24.84
N ASP A 117 -14.89 10.96 -24.94
CA ASP A 117 -14.23 12.16 -25.42
C ASP A 117 -13.96 12.01 -26.93
N HIS A 118 -14.71 12.75 -27.75
CA HIS A 118 -14.60 12.74 -29.20
C HIS A 118 -13.34 13.44 -29.72
N SER A 119 -12.67 14.25 -28.89
CA SER A 119 -11.41 14.91 -29.26
C SER A 119 -10.24 13.93 -29.18
N THR A 120 -10.17 13.13 -28.11
CA THR A 120 -9.12 12.11 -27.92
C THR A 120 -9.50 10.72 -28.41
N LYS A 121 -10.76 10.51 -28.80
CA LYS A 121 -11.33 9.19 -29.17
C LYS A 121 -11.17 8.15 -28.05
N THR A 122 -11.36 8.60 -26.80
CA THR A 122 -11.26 7.73 -25.62
C THR A 122 -12.58 7.67 -24.86
N THR A 123 -12.71 6.66 -23.99
CA THR A 123 -13.86 6.49 -23.10
C THR A 123 -13.40 6.42 -21.65
N THR A 124 -14.16 7.00 -20.72
CA THR A 124 -13.82 7.06 -19.30
C THR A 124 -15.07 6.92 -18.44
N TYR A 125 -14.88 6.42 -17.21
CA TYR A 125 -15.93 6.44 -16.17
C TYR A 125 -15.82 7.68 -15.28
N ASN A 126 -14.91 8.62 -15.57
CA ASN A 126 -14.83 9.88 -14.85
C ASN A 126 -15.67 10.93 -15.55
N ASP A 127 -16.57 11.58 -14.81
CA ASP A 127 -17.37 12.68 -15.34
C ASP A 127 -16.45 13.87 -15.65
N PRO A 128 -16.38 14.37 -16.90
CA PRO A 128 -15.51 15.48 -17.28
C PRO A 128 -15.85 16.79 -16.57
N ARG A 129 -17.05 16.91 -15.99
CA ARG A 129 -17.51 18.11 -15.28
C ARG A 129 -17.04 18.14 -13.84
N THR A 130 -17.00 16.97 -13.19
CA THR A 130 -16.71 16.85 -11.75
C THR A 130 -15.34 16.22 -11.47
N GLY A 131 -14.75 15.54 -12.46
CA GLY A 131 -13.57 14.70 -12.31
C GLY A 131 -13.81 13.43 -11.49
N LYS A 132 -15.05 13.20 -11.02
CA LYS A 132 -15.37 12.07 -10.15
C LYS A 132 -15.75 10.84 -10.97
N PRO A 133 -15.38 9.63 -10.52
CA PRO A 133 -15.87 8.42 -11.14
C PRO A 133 -17.38 8.29 -10.94
N VAL A 134 -18.08 7.90 -12.01
CA VAL A 134 -19.50 7.53 -11.99
C VAL A 134 -19.63 6.02 -12.06
N GLY A 135 -20.76 5.51 -11.55
CA GLY A 135 -21.01 4.08 -11.46
C GLY A 135 -20.51 3.46 -10.16
N PRO A 136 -20.60 2.14 -10.04
CA PRO A 136 -20.33 1.46 -8.78
C PRO A 136 -18.91 1.70 -8.30
N MET A 137 -18.83 2.16 -7.05
CA MET A 137 -17.58 2.30 -6.33
C MET A 137 -17.18 0.93 -5.78
N GLY A 138 -15.91 0.61 -5.94
CA GLY A 138 -15.28 -0.54 -5.33
C GLY A 138 -15.14 -0.38 -3.82
N VAL A 139 -14.71 -1.44 -3.15
CA VAL A 139 -14.61 -1.53 -1.67
C VAL A 139 -13.68 -0.44 -1.09
N PHE A 140 -12.76 0.07 -1.90
CA PHE A 140 -11.80 1.12 -1.53
C PHE A 140 -12.25 2.54 -1.91
N GLY A 141 -13.52 2.75 -2.28
CA GLY A 141 -14.05 4.07 -2.66
C GLY A 141 -13.52 4.61 -4.00
N VAL A 142 -12.93 3.74 -4.83
CA VAL A 142 -12.46 4.03 -6.19
C VAL A 142 -13.42 3.39 -7.21
N SER A 143 -13.44 3.84 -8.46
CA SER A 143 -14.28 3.20 -9.50
C SER A 143 -14.04 1.69 -9.56
N MET A 144 -15.11 0.89 -9.66
CA MET A 144 -15.02 -0.56 -9.89
C MET A 144 -14.16 -0.93 -11.11
N SER A 145 -14.15 -0.09 -12.16
CA SER A 145 -13.31 -0.28 -13.34
C SER A 145 -11.82 -0.13 -13.02
N TYR A 146 -11.47 0.86 -12.18
CA TYR A 146 -10.12 1.07 -11.67
C TYR A 146 -9.70 -0.08 -10.76
N GLU A 147 -10.56 -0.50 -9.83
CA GLU A 147 -10.28 -1.65 -8.95
C GLU A 147 -10.06 -2.93 -9.75
N ARG A 148 -10.89 -3.22 -10.75
CA ARG A 148 -10.71 -4.38 -11.64
C ARG A 148 -9.38 -4.32 -12.40
N THR A 149 -9.04 -3.15 -12.94
CA THR A 149 -7.76 -2.94 -13.64
C THR A 149 -6.58 -3.11 -12.69
N PHE A 150 -6.67 -2.58 -11.47
CA PHE A 150 -5.63 -2.71 -10.45
C PHE A 150 -5.44 -4.17 -10.01
N ARG A 151 -6.53 -4.89 -9.71
CA ARG A 151 -6.50 -6.32 -9.39
C ARG A 151 -5.88 -7.13 -10.53
N TRP A 152 -6.24 -6.83 -11.78
CA TRP A 152 -5.65 -7.48 -12.95
C TRP A 152 -4.15 -7.18 -13.10
N LYS A 153 -3.74 -5.91 -12.95
CA LYS A 153 -2.32 -5.52 -12.97
C LYS A 153 -1.52 -6.22 -11.87
N ILE A 154 -2.06 -6.33 -10.65
CA ILE A 154 -1.45 -7.09 -9.56
C ILE A 154 -1.33 -8.56 -9.91
N ALA A 155 -2.39 -9.17 -10.44
CA ALA A 155 -2.37 -10.58 -10.83
C ALA A 155 -1.31 -10.86 -11.90
N GLN A 156 -1.22 -9.99 -12.91
CA GLN A 156 -0.21 -10.07 -13.96
C GLN A 156 1.21 -9.90 -13.41
N PHE A 157 1.43 -8.93 -12.54
CA PHE A 157 2.72 -8.74 -11.88
C PHE A 157 3.12 -9.99 -11.06
N ARG A 158 2.20 -10.54 -10.27
CA ARG A 158 2.43 -11.77 -9.50
C ARG A 158 2.75 -12.95 -10.40
N TYR A 159 2.07 -13.10 -11.53
CA TYR A 159 2.35 -14.13 -12.52
C TYR A 159 3.78 -14.00 -13.08
N LEU A 160 4.22 -12.77 -13.41
CA LEU A 160 5.59 -12.50 -13.86
C LEU A 160 6.62 -12.84 -12.78
N CYS A 161 6.36 -12.51 -11.52
CA CYS A 161 7.26 -12.88 -10.42
C CYS A 161 7.33 -14.41 -10.23
N LEU A 162 6.20 -15.10 -10.26
CA LEU A 162 6.13 -16.56 -10.10
C LEU A 162 6.83 -17.29 -11.26
N SER A 163 6.59 -16.87 -12.50
CA SER A 163 7.23 -17.47 -13.69
C SER A 163 8.74 -17.24 -13.74
N ASN A 164 9.25 -16.17 -13.11
CA ASN A 164 10.68 -15.90 -12.98
C ASN A 164 11.27 -16.39 -11.65
N SER A 165 10.49 -17.09 -10.82
CA SER A 165 10.97 -17.62 -9.54
C SER A 165 11.98 -18.74 -9.78
N VAL A 166 13.00 -18.78 -8.93
CA VAL A 166 14.08 -19.77 -9.01
C VAL A 166 13.81 -20.87 -7.98
N PRO A 167 14.01 -22.16 -8.30
CA PRO A 167 13.80 -23.26 -7.37
C PRO A 167 14.75 -23.17 -6.17
N ASN A 168 14.46 -23.98 -5.14
CA ASN A 168 15.10 -23.97 -3.83
C ASN A 168 14.78 -22.71 -3.00
N HIS A 169 15.51 -22.57 -1.89
CA HIS A 169 15.36 -21.46 -0.97
C HIS A 169 16.69 -20.72 -0.81
N VAL A 170 16.61 -19.49 -0.32
CA VAL A 170 17.76 -18.70 0.10
C VAL A 170 17.63 -18.36 1.57
N LYS A 171 18.64 -18.76 2.34
CA LYS A 171 18.67 -18.54 3.80
C LYS A 171 19.24 -17.17 4.14
N ILE A 172 18.51 -16.43 4.98
CA ILE A 172 18.93 -15.15 5.57
C ILE A 172 18.88 -15.32 7.09
N THR A 173 20.04 -15.22 7.75
CA THR A 173 20.18 -15.45 9.19
C THR A 173 20.54 -14.15 9.89
N VAL A 174 19.64 -13.61 10.69
CA VAL A 174 19.74 -12.26 11.28
C VAL A 174 19.47 -12.28 12.78
N SER A 175 19.99 -11.32 13.52
CA SER A 175 19.61 -11.05 14.92
C SER A 175 18.47 -10.04 14.98
N ARG A 176 17.54 -10.17 15.94
CA ARG A 176 16.52 -9.15 16.20
C ARG A 176 17.11 -7.81 16.64
N THR A 177 18.23 -7.84 17.36
CA THR A 177 18.90 -6.64 17.87
C THR A 177 19.69 -5.89 16.82
N ASN A 178 20.03 -6.53 15.70
CA ASN A 178 20.88 -5.97 14.65
C ASN A 178 20.30 -6.26 13.26
N VAL A 179 18.97 -6.23 13.14
CA VAL A 179 18.28 -6.74 11.95
C VAL A 179 18.68 -5.98 10.68
N PHE A 180 18.92 -4.67 10.77
CA PHE A 180 19.32 -3.85 9.62
C PHE A 180 20.69 -4.25 9.08
N GLU A 181 21.72 -4.23 9.93
CA GLU A 181 23.10 -4.48 9.51
C GLU A 181 23.35 -5.96 9.16
N ASP A 182 22.75 -6.90 9.91
CA ASP A 182 22.82 -8.33 9.55
C ASP A 182 22.14 -8.60 8.20
N SER A 183 20.99 -7.95 7.94
CA SER A 183 20.29 -8.08 6.66
C SER A 183 21.05 -7.42 5.51
N TYR A 184 21.70 -6.28 5.76
CA TYR A 184 22.59 -5.62 4.79
C TYR A 184 23.70 -6.58 4.35
N GLN A 185 24.41 -7.19 5.29
CA GLN A 185 25.48 -8.14 4.99
C GLN A 185 24.95 -9.37 4.24
N GLU A 186 23.81 -9.94 4.67
CA GLU A 186 23.21 -11.12 4.05
C GLU A 186 22.67 -10.86 2.63
N ILE A 187 22.05 -9.71 2.38
CA ILE A 187 21.47 -9.39 1.06
C ILE A 187 22.55 -8.98 0.07
N MET A 188 23.51 -8.15 0.49
CA MET A 188 24.54 -7.62 -0.41
C MET A 188 25.53 -8.69 -0.87
N ARG A 189 25.74 -9.74 -0.07
CA ARG A 189 26.59 -10.88 -0.47
C ARG A 189 25.91 -11.87 -1.41
N LYS A 190 24.59 -11.80 -1.58
CA LYS A 190 23.80 -12.72 -2.42
C LYS A 190 23.66 -12.16 -3.84
N ASN A 191 23.63 -13.07 -4.81
CA ASN A 191 23.34 -12.69 -6.19
C ASN A 191 21.85 -12.31 -6.33
N ALA A 192 21.55 -11.34 -7.20
CA ALA A 192 20.19 -10.88 -7.47
C ALA A 192 19.26 -12.01 -7.93
N VAL A 193 19.79 -13.02 -8.63
CA VAL A 193 19.02 -14.21 -9.04
C VAL A 193 18.65 -15.10 -7.85
N ASP A 194 19.54 -15.23 -6.86
CA ASP A 194 19.28 -16.04 -5.67
C ASP A 194 18.22 -15.41 -4.77
N LEU A 195 18.11 -14.07 -4.76
CA LEU A 195 17.06 -13.35 -4.04
C LEU A 195 15.65 -13.58 -4.60
N ARG A 196 15.53 -14.16 -5.81
CA ARG A 196 14.24 -14.58 -6.40
C ARG A 196 13.81 -15.99 -5.97
N ARG A 197 14.64 -16.70 -5.20
CA ARG A 197 14.25 -17.97 -4.58
C ARG A 197 13.31 -17.72 -3.42
N ARG A 198 12.66 -18.78 -2.94
CA ARG A 198 11.88 -18.71 -1.71
C ARG A 198 12.77 -18.26 -0.55
N LEU A 199 12.40 -17.17 0.12
CA LEU A 199 13.13 -16.68 1.28
C LEU A 199 12.92 -17.64 2.46
N TYR A 200 14.01 -17.96 3.15
CA TYR A 200 14.01 -18.68 4.42
C TYR A 200 14.66 -17.78 5.46
N ILE A 201 13.84 -17.14 6.30
CA ILE A 201 14.34 -16.20 7.31
C ILE A 201 14.53 -16.93 8.63
N GLN A 202 15.71 -16.78 9.25
CA GLN A 202 16.01 -17.33 10.56
C GLN A 202 16.54 -16.25 11.51
N PHE A 203 15.83 -16.03 12.62
CA PHE A 203 16.35 -15.26 13.74
C PHE A 203 17.31 -16.11 14.57
N ARG A 204 18.51 -15.57 14.86
CA ARG A 204 19.54 -16.29 15.64
C ARG A 204 19.04 -16.57 17.05
N GLY A 205 19.12 -17.83 17.47
CA GLY A 205 18.69 -18.25 18.81
C GLY A 205 17.20 -18.54 18.95
N GLU A 206 16.42 -18.47 17.86
CA GLU A 206 14.99 -18.76 17.85
C GLU A 206 14.67 -20.01 17.00
N GLU A 207 13.79 -20.86 17.52
CA GLU A 207 13.20 -21.97 16.76
C GLU A 207 12.00 -21.45 15.97
N GLY A 208 12.26 -20.96 14.75
CA GLY A 208 11.23 -20.52 13.81
C GLY A 208 11.04 -21.52 12.67
N LEU A 209 9.83 -22.09 12.54
CA LEU A 209 9.40 -22.81 11.34
C LEU A 209 8.79 -21.80 10.34
N ASP A 210 9.43 -21.64 9.17
CA ASP A 210 9.06 -20.60 8.21
C ASP A 210 7.84 -20.99 7.34
N TYR A 211 6.66 -20.97 7.96
CA TYR A 211 5.36 -21.00 7.26
C TYR A 211 4.96 -19.61 6.71
N GLY A 212 5.92 -18.69 6.55
CA GLY A 212 5.71 -17.34 6.00
C GLY A 212 5.41 -16.25 7.03
N GLY A 213 5.20 -16.59 8.31
CA GLY A 213 5.03 -15.61 9.38
C GLY A 213 6.34 -14.84 9.67
N VAL A 214 7.44 -15.59 9.82
CA VAL A 214 8.77 -15.04 10.13
C VAL A 214 9.27 -14.12 9.02
N ALA A 215 9.09 -14.50 7.76
CA ALA A 215 9.46 -13.66 6.63
C ALA A 215 8.70 -12.33 6.61
N ARG A 216 7.40 -12.34 6.88
CA ARG A 216 6.59 -11.11 6.94
C ARG A 216 7.01 -10.20 8.09
N GLU A 217 7.26 -10.77 9.26
CA GLU A 217 7.79 -10.03 10.41
C GLU A 217 9.13 -9.39 10.06
N TRP A 218 10.03 -10.12 9.42
CA TRP A 218 11.32 -9.58 8.99
C TRP A 218 11.19 -8.41 8.01
N PHE A 219 10.32 -8.50 7.00
CA PHE A 219 10.02 -7.38 6.11
C PHE A 219 9.50 -6.16 6.87
N PHE A 220 8.60 -6.36 7.83
CA PHE A 220 8.09 -5.27 8.65
C PHE A 220 9.22 -4.62 9.46
N LEU A 221 9.96 -5.41 10.25
CA LEU A 221 11.01 -4.92 11.12
C LEU A 221 12.06 -4.16 10.33
N LEU A 222 12.49 -4.74 9.21
CA LEU A 222 13.49 -4.10 8.37
C LEU A 222 12.97 -2.82 7.72
N SER A 223 11.72 -2.80 7.25
CA SER A 223 11.12 -1.59 6.66
C SER A 223 11.05 -0.42 7.66
N HIS A 224 10.88 -0.71 8.96
CA HIS A 224 10.91 0.30 10.01
C HIS A 224 12.35 0.77 10.31
N GLU A 225 13.31 -0.16 10.38
CA GLU A 225 14.73 0.14 10.64
C GLU A 225 15.42 0.93 9.53
N VAL A 226 15.00 0.75 8.27
CA VAL A 226 15.46 1.55 7.11
C VAL A 226 15.25 3.06 7.34
N LEU A 227 14.26 3.43 8.15
CA LEU A 227 13.90 4.81 8.45
C LEU A 227 14.55 5.36 9.73
N ASN A 228 15.42 4.59 10.37
CA ASN A 228 16.12 5.04 11.57
C ASN A 228 16.97 6.30 11.26
N PRO A 229 16.69 7.46 11.92
CA PRO A 229 17.39 8.71 11.65
C PRO A 229 18.92 8.64 11.82
N MET A 230 19.41 7.68 12.62
CA MET A 230 20.84 7.51 12.91
C MET A 230 21.66 7.11 11.68
N TYR A 231 21.03 6.44 10.69
CA TYR A 231 21.69 6.08 9.42
C TYR A 231 21.80 7.26 8.44
N CYS A 232 21.09 8.35 8.71
CA CYS A 232 21.06 9.58 7.92
C CYS A 232 20.57 9.39 6.46
N LEU A 233 19.83 8.32 6.16
CA LEU A 233 19.41 7.98 4.78
C LEU A 233 18.15 8.71 4.33
N PHE A 234 17.16 8.84 5.22
CA PHE A 234 15.87 9.47 4.93
C PHE A 234 15.58 10.60 5.91
N MET A 235 14.64 11.45 5.53
CA MET A 235 14.07 12.49 6.37
C MET A 235 12.56 12.61 6.10
N TYR A 236 11.82 13.16 7.05
CA TYR A 236 10.42 13.50 6.83
C TYR A 236 10.30 14.71 5.90
N ALA A 237 9.42 14.62 4.91
CA ALA A 237 9.06 15.72 4.04
C ALA A 237 8.00 16.57 4.75
N GLY A 238 8.42 17.68 5.37
CA GLY A 238 7.56 18.59 6.12
C GLY A 238 7.30 18.18 7.57
N ASN A 239 6.25 18.75 8.17
CA ASN A 239 5.94 18.59 9.60
C ASN A 239 5.08 17.35 9.90
N SER A 240 4.78 16.53 8.90
CA SER A 240 3.94 15.33 9.06
C SER A 240 4.75 14.06 8.84
N ASN A 241 4.64 13.11 9.76
CA ASN A 241 5.41 11.86 9.76
C ASN A 241 4.99 10.86 8.66
N TYR A 242 4.19 11.29 7.68
CA TYR A 242 3.59 10.43 6.65
C TYR A 242 4.31 10.46 5.30
N SER A 243 5.10 11.50 5.05
CA SER A 243 5.85 11.64 3.80
C SER A 243 7.34 11.54 4.10
N LEU A 244 8.00 10.57 3.47
CA LEU A 244 9.44 10.33 3.59
C LEU A 244 10.13 10.70 2.29
N GLN A 245 11.32 11.27 2.40
CA GLN A 245 12.16 11.58 1.25
C GLN A 245 13.61 11.18 1.54
N ILE A 246 14.37 10.91 0.48
CA ILE A 246 15.82 10.69 0.57
C ILE A 246 16.44 11.95 1.18
N ASN A 247 17.29 11.77 2.20
CA ASN A 247 18.02 12.87 2.81
C ASN A 247 19.10 13.36 1.83
N PRO A 248 19.05 14.61 1.34
CA PRO A 248 20.10 15.16 0.48
C PRO A 248 21.46 15.20 1.17
N ALA A 249 21.48 15.24 2.50
CA ALA A 249 22.69 15.18 3.33
C ALA A 249 23.15 13.75 3.67
N SER A 250 22.58 12.72 3.04
CA SER A 250 22.96 11.33 3.29
C SER A 250 24.44 11.02 3.02
N PHE A 251 25.12 11.83 2.19
CA PHE A 251 26.55 11.73 1.93
C PHE A 251 27.43 11.86 3.18
N VAL A 252 26.89 12.35 4.29
CA VAL A 252 27.56 12.34 5.60
C VAL A 252 27.90 10.91 6.03
N ASN A 253 27.07 9.94 5.64
CA ASN A 253 27.41 8.52 5.70
C ASN A 253 28.21 8.13 4.43
N PRO A 254 29.49 7.75 4.55
CA PRO A 254 30.33 7.44 3.39
C PRO A 254 29.83 6.23 2.58
N ASP A 255 29.08 5.33 3.20
CA ASP A 255 28.51 4.13 2.57
C ASP A 255 27.04 4.31 2.16
N HIS A 256 26.50 5.54 2.18
CA HIS A 256 25.08 5.78 1.91
C HIS A 256 24.59 5.19 0.57
N LEU A 257 25.41 5.23 -0.49
CA LEU A 257 25.04 4.64 -1.79
C LEU A 257 24.90 3.12 -1.72
N LYS A 258 25.74 2.43 -0.92
CA LYS A 258 25.62 0.98 -0.72
C LYS A 258 24.37 0.65 0.08
N TYR A 259 24.03 1.46 1.08
CA TYR A 259 22.77 1.32 1.80
C TYR A 259 21.57 1.58 0.89
N PHE A 260 21.61 2.55 -0.02
CA PHE A 260 20.54 2.74 -1.01
C PHE A 260 20.42 1.59 -2.01
N GLU A 261 21.54 1.03 -2.47
CA GLU A 261 21.52 -0.20 -3.30
C GLU A 261 20.86 -1.35 -2.54
N TYR A 262 21.26 -1.55 -1.28
CA TYR A 262 20.68 -2.53 -0.38
C TYR A 262 19.17 -2.35 -0.20
N ILE A 263 18.71 -1.12 0.09
CA ILE A 263 17.29 -0.80 0.24
C ILE A 263 16.54 -1.05 -1.06
N GLY A 264 17.13 -0.70 -2.21
CA GLY A 264 16.56 -1.00 -3.53
C GLY A 264 16.36 -2.49 -3.76
N ARG A 265 17.35 -3.32 -3.39
CA ARG A 265 17.23 -4.78 -3.43
C ARG A 265 16.15 -5.29 -2.48
N PHE A 266 16.09 -4.75 -1.26
CA PHE A 266 15.08 -5.11 -0.25
C PHE A 266 13.65 -4.81 -0.72
N ILE A 267 13.40 -3.64 -1.30
CA ILE A 267 12.06 -3.26 -1.81
C ILE A 267 11.65 -4.11 -3.03
N ALA A 268 12.62 -4.62 -3.79
CA ALA A 268 12.37 -5.47 -4.95
C ALA A 268 12.09 -6.95 -4.60
N MET A 269 12.50 -7.40 -3.41
CA MET A 269 12.26 -8.77 -2.89
C MET A 269 10.82 -8.94 -2.42
#